data_AF-A0AAE1UP64-F1
#
_entry.id   AF-A0AAE1UP64-F1
#
_cell.length_a   1.000
_cell.length_b   1.000
_cell.length_c   1.000
_cell.angle_alpha   90.00
_cell.angle_beta   90.00
_cell.angle_gamma   90.00
#
_symmetry.space_group_name_H-M   'P 1'
#
loop_
_entity.id
_entity.type
_entity.pdbx_description
1 polymer ?
#
loop_
_entity_poly.entity_id
_entity_poly.type
_entity_poly.pdbx_seq_one_letter_code
_entity_poly.pdbx_strand_id
1 'polypeptide(L)' 'MDRQLDKVAQRGRIVGMKEAGLSAADEIAAELGLHRATVYRWIRRWEEDGKLRDRPRSGVKRKTTPQDEQRIRE' A
#
# COMPACT_ATOMS: atom_id res chain seq x y z
N MET A 1 5.29 -11.04 -13.10
CA MET A 1 5.04 -9.60 -12.89
C MET A 1 5.03 -9.35 -11.40
N ASP A 2 5.77 -8.35 -10.93
CA ASP A 2 5.93 -8.07 -9.50
C ASP A 2 4.63 -7.49 -8.92
N ARG A 3 3.97 -8.27 -8.06
CA ARG A 3 2.64 -7.97 -7.51
C ARG A 3 2.61 -6.67 -6.70
N GLN A 4 3.76 -6.15 -6.27
CA GLN A 4 3.86 -4.89 -5.54
C GLN A 4 3.94 -3.68 -6.49
N LEU A 5 4.60 -3.83 -7.64
CA LEU A 5 4.61 -2.83 -8.70
C LEU A 5 3.18 -2.57 -9.22
N ASP A 6 2.36 -3.61 -9.39
CA ASP A 6 0.97 -3.48 -9.81
C ASP A 6 0.12 -2.66 -8.82
N LYS A 7 0.35 -2.84 -7.52
CA LYS A 7 -0.36 -2.10 -6.46
C LYS A 7 0.04 -0.64 -6.42
N VAL A 8 1.34 -0.34 -6.52
CA VAL A 8 1.82 1.05 -6.55
C VAL A 8 1.29 1.78 -7.79
N ALA A 9 1.28 1.11 -8.94
CA ALA A 9 0.69 1.65 -10.17
C ALA A 9 -0.81 1.94 -10.01
N GLN A 10 -1.59 1.02 -9.43
CA GLN A 10 -3.02 1.24 -9.16
C GLN A 10 -3.25 2.42 -8.21
N ARG A 11 -2.44 2.56 -7.16
CA ARG A 11 -2.51 3.70 -6.22
C ARG A 11 -2.11 5.01 -6.88
N GLY A 12 -1.14 4.98 -7.79
CA GLY A 12 -0.75 6.13 -8.60
C GLY A 12 -1.88 6.61 -9.50
N ARG A 13 -2.66 5.70 -10.10
CA ARG A 13 -3.87 6.07 -10.87
C ARG A 13 -4.92 6.77 -10.02
N ILE A 14 -5.15 6.29 -8.79
CA ILE A 14 -6.08 6.93 -7.84
C ILE A 14 -5.69 8.40 -7.59
N VAL A 15 -4.41 8.63 -7.26
CA VAL A 15 -3.91 9.98 -6.97
C VAL A 15 -3.90 10.85 -8.23
N GLY A 16 -3.43 10.34 -9.36
CA GLY A 16 -3.40 11.09 -10.61
C GLY A 16 -4.80 11.52 -11.06
N MET A 17 -5.82 10.67 -10.89
CA MET A 17 -7.22 11.04 -11.15
C MET A 17 -7.70 12.16 -10.22
N LYS A 18 -7.35 12.10 -8.93
CA LYS A 18 -7.68 13.17 -7.96
C LYS A 18 -7.01 14.50 -8.30
N GLU A 19 -5.73 14.47 -8.67
CA GLU A 19 -4.96 15.67 -9.06
C GLU A 19 -5.44 16.26 -10.39
N ALA A 20 -5.98 15.43 -11.30
CA ALA A 20 -6.62 15.87 -12.53
C ALA A 20 -8.00 16.54 -12.33
N GLY A 21 -8.46 16.70 -11.09
CA GLY A 21 -9.67 17.46 -10.76
C GLY A 21 -10.95 16.61 -10.63
N LEU A 22 -10.85 15.27 -10.69
CA LEU A 22 -11.98 14.42 -10.30
C LEU A 22 -12.24 14.61 -8.80
N SER A 23 -13.42 15.14 -8.49
CA SER A 23 -13.69 15.74 -7.20
C SER A 23 -14.09 14.70 -6.16
N ALA A 24 -14.77 13.62 -6.56
CA ALA A 24 -15.30 12.64 -5.63
C ALA A 24 -14.53 11.31 -5.67
N ALA A 25 -14.19 10.79 -4.48
CA ALA A 25 -13.65 9.44 -4.32
C ALA A 25 -14.60 8.36 -4.89
N ASP A 26 -15.89 8.67 -5.00
CA ASP A 26 -16.93 7.81 -5.57
C ASP A 26 -16.79 7.65 -7.08
N GLU A 27 -16.46 8.72 -7.81
CA GLU A 27 -16.25 8.67 -9.26
C GLU A 27 -14.99 7.86 -9.60
N ILE A 28 -13.90 8.12 -8.88
CA ILE A 28 -12.63 7.39 -9.03
C ILE A 28 -12.83 5.90 -8.67
N ALA A 29 -13.66 5.62 -7.68
CA ALA A 29 -14.00 4.24 -7.29
C ALA A 29 -14.77 3.50 -8.39
N ALA A 30 -15.78 4.14 -8.98
CA ALA A 30 -16.56 3.58 -10.08
C ALA A 30 -15.67 3.32 -11.32
N GLU A 31 -14.84 4.29 -11.69
CA GLU A 31 -13.95 4.21 -12.86
C GLU A 31 -12.90 3.09 -12.72
N LEU A 32 -12.33 2.92 -11.52
CA LEU A 32 -11.29 1.92 -11.26
C LEU A 32 -11.82 0.55 -10.80
N GLY A 33 -13.14 0.40 -10.62
CA GLY A 33 -13.75 -0.80 -10.06
C GLY A 33 -13.28 -1.10 -8.62
N LEU A 34 -13.01 -0.05 -7.85
CA LEU A 34 -12.49 -0.16 -6.48
C LEU A 34 -13.54 0.25 -5.46
N HIS A 35 -13.38 -0.20 -4.22
CA HIS A 35 -14.20 0.28 -3.12
C HIS A 35 -13.83 1.72 -2.74
N ARG A 36 -14.84 2.59 -2.57
CA ARG A 36 -14.69 4.00 -2.14
C ARG A 36 -13.71 4.18 -0.97
N ALA A 37 -13.81 3.32 0.06
CA ALA A 37 -12.93 3.41 1.22
C ALA A 37 -11.44 3.17 0.90
N THR A 38 -11.14 2.38 -0.15
CA THR A 38 -9.77 2.17 -0.62
C THR A 38 -9.25 3.40 -1.34
N VAL A 39 -10.07 4.02 -2.19
CA VAL A 39 -9.75 5.28 -2.87
C VAL A 39 -9.48 6.38 -1.85
N TYR A 40 -10.42 6.61 -0.94
CA TYR A 40 -10.31 7.63 0.11
C TYR A 40 -9.05 7.44 0.98
N ARG A 41 -8.75 6.21 1.39
CA ARG A 41 -7.55 5.89 2.19
C ARG A 41 -6.26 6.29 1.48
N TRP A 42 -6.16 6.07 0.17
CA TRP A 42 -4.95 6.38 -0.60
C TRP A 42 -4.82 7.85 -0.95
N ILE A 43 -5.92 8.54 -1.25
CA ILE A 43 -5.94 10.00 -1.41
C ILE A 43 -5.47 10.66 -0.11
N ARG A 44 -6.10 10.32 1.02
CA ARG A 44 -5.74 10.90 2.32
C ARG A 44 -4.28 10.64 2.69
N ARG A 45 -3.79 9.42 2.45
CA ARG A 45 -2.37 9.10 2.70
C ARG A 45 -1.43 9.88 1.79
N TRP A 46 -1.81 10.13 0.54
CA TRP A 46 -1.01 10.94 -0.36
C TRP A 46 -0.93 12.39 0.14
N GLU A 47 -2.05 12.95 0.55
CA GLU A 47 -2.14 14.30 1.13
C GLU A 47 -1.34 14.43 2.45
N GLU A 48 -1.33 13.38 3.29
CA GLU A 48 -0.61 13.38 4.58
C GLU A 48 0.89 13.07 4.45
N ASP A 49 1.27 12.03 3.71
CA ASP A 49 2.63 11.45 3.72
C ASP A 49 3.37 11.58 2.37
N GLY A 50 2.68 11.87 1.27
CA GLY A 50 3.24 11.82 -0.10
C GLY A 50 3.71 10.42 -0.52
N LYS A 51 3.14 9.34 0.07
CA LYS A 51 3.63 7.97 -0.10
C LYS A 51 2.53 7.01 -0.57
N LEU A 52 2.84 6.26 -1.64
CA LEU A 52 1.99 5.19 -2.18
C LEU A 52 2.42 3.78 -1.77
N ARG A 53 3.48 3.66 -0.98
CA ARG A 53 3.98 2.38 -0.47
C ARG A 53 3.30 2.03 0.86
N ASP A 54 3.12 0.74 1.10
CA ASP A 54 2.64 0.29 2.40
C ASP A 54 3.71 0.58 3.47
N ARG A 55 3.27 0.93 4.68
CA ARG A 55 4.18 1.05 5.82
C ARG A 55 4.79 -0.33 6.09
N PRO A 56 6.10 -0.44 6.37
CA PRO A 56 6.67 -1.68 6.87
C PRO A 56 5.88 -2.12 8.09
N ARG A 57 5.33 -3.34 8.03
CA ARG A 57 4.64 -3.96 9.17
C ARG A 57 5.71 -4.52 10.09
N SER A 58 5.55 -4.35 11.40
CA SER A 58 6.31 -5.14 12.36
C SER A 58 5.93 -6.59 12.12
N GLY A 59 6.76 -7.31 11.37
CA GLY A 59 6.60 -8.75 11.19
C GLY A 59 6.59 -9.45 12.54
N VAL A 60 6.16 -10.70 12.55
CA VAL A 60 6.35 -11.56 13.72
C VAL A 60 7.86 -11.60 14.01
N LYS A 61 8.25 -11.22 15.24
CA LYS A 61 9.63 -11.36 15.69
C LYS A 61 10.05 -12.83 15.54
N ARG A 62 11.25 -13.10 15.01
CA ARG A 62 11.75 -14.47 14.92
C ARG A 62 11.77 -15.09 16.32
N LYS A 63 11.34 -16.35 16.41
CA LYS A 63 11.34 -17.10 17.67
C LYS A 63 12.75 -17.55 18.06
N THR A 64 13.58 -17.86 17.07
CA THR A 64 14.97 -18.27 17.26
C THR A 64 15.90 -17.06 17.19
N THR A 65 16.80 -17.00 18.16
CA THR A 65 17.96 -16.11 18.15
C THR A 65 19.09 -16.70 17.31
N PRO A 66 20.09 -15.91 16.90
CA PRO A 66 21.28 -16.44 16.23
C PRO A 66 22.02 -17.52 17.05
N GLN A 67 21.96 -17.45 18.39
CA GLN A 67 22.50 -18.49 19.26
C GLN A 67 21.70 -19.80 19.19
N ASP A 68 20.38 -19.72 19.04
CA ASP A 68 19.54 -20.91 18.86
C ASP A 68 19.82 -21.57 17.50
N GLU A 69 20.06 -20.78 16.45
CA GLU A 69 20.43 -21.28 15.11
C GLU A 69 21.79 -22.00 15.13
N GLN A 70 22.76 -21.52 15.92
CA GLN A 70 24.05 -22.21 16.10
C GLN A 70 23.88 -23.57 16.79
N ARG A 71 23.04 -23.67 17.82
CA ARG A 71 22.77 -24.94 18.52
C ARG A 71 22.05 -25.99 17.69
N ILE A 72 21.28 -25.58 16.68
CA ILE A 72 20.55 -26.52 15.80
C ILE A 72 21.48 -27.14 14.74
N ARG A 73 22.61 -26.50 14.44
CA ARG A 73 23.52 -26.89 13.35
C ARG A 73 24.65 -27.83 13.80
N GLU A 74 24.88 -27.92 15.10
CA GLU A 74 25.76 -28.90 15.77
C GLU A 74 25.02 -30.22 16.01
#